data_AF-A0A2S6BV97-F1
#
_entry.id   AF-A0A2S6BV97-F1
#
_cell.length_a   1.000
_cell.length_b   1.000
_cell.length_c   1.000
_cell.angle_alpha   90.00
_cell.angle_beta   90.00
_cell.angle_gamma   90.00
#
_symmetry.space_group_name_H-M   'P 1'
#
loop_
_entity.id
_entity.type
_entity.pdbx_description
1 polymer ?
#
loop_
_entity_poly.entity_id
_entity_poly.type
_entity_poly.pdbx_seq_one_letter_code
_entity_poly.pdbx_strand_id
1 'polypeptide(L)'
;MTFSEAWSPTWNAEELLGIPPNCQTCSAKIKNGTRLCRNPIHKNNRYKAEILLRQIPAISRNPRKLELMLKDLAACLLCRGVHTKDALHWSLVLQRWTNSIERANQKELKRKSQPPYHGVPGEQQESKHGFTDAHTQTGSGFTRPQAPGSETSGTSAQDEKQRREFERQQEAKRQAELERERQKAEARAQAEEETRQRQRQEQSAREEDRCRGERRQQESAKPKVSWELSWELYRIQRTNFLRLPSSTPASKLTQAMPRPLRGFHENHLPPQDERFEQEVAAFFKNKPGVDLGTEAGRNSFRKRLKLKESLGWHSDKIVQRFPHLTDKDEAILFANSVMSVITRIMANL
;
A
#
# COMPACT_ATOMS: atom_id res chain seq x y z
N MET A 1 11.51 -48.49 11.41
CA MET A 1 11.13 -47.08 11.14
C MET A 1 12.40 -46.34 10.79
N THR A 2 12.63 -46.09 9.51
CA THR A 2 13.77 -45.31 9.03
C THR A 2 13.56 -43.86 9.47
N PHE A 3 14.44 -43.35 10.34
CA PHE A 3 14.51 -41.92 10.61
C PHE A 3 14.86 -41.24 9.29
N SER A 4 13.86 -40.63 8.65
CA SER A 4 14.08 -39.71 7.54
C SER A 4 15.10 -38.69 8.02
N GLU A 5 16.29 -38.68 7.41
CA GLU A 5 17.31 -37.66 7.63
C GLU A 5 16.62 -36.31 7.74
N ALA A 6 16.73 -35.69 8.92
CA ALA A 6 16.10 -34.41 9.19
C ALA A 6 16.63 -33.43 8.14
N TRP A 7 15.77 -33.04 7.21
CA TRP A 7 16.12 -32.05 6.22
C TRP A 7 16.31 -30.72 6.95
N SER A 8 17.57 -30.36 7.16
CA SER A 8 17.97 -29.05 7.66
C SER A 8 18.56 -28.27 6.49
N PRO A 9 17.86 -27.26 5.97
CA PRO A 9 18.44 -26.40 4.96
C PRO A 9 19.70 -25.71 5.50
N THR A 10 20.67 -25.56 4.61
CA THR A 10 22.00 -25.01 4.86
C THR A 10 22.06 -23.48 4.77
N TRP A 11 20.96 -22.84 4.40
CA TRP A 11 20.88 -21.40 4.22
C TRP A 11 20.41 -20.68 5.50
N ASN A 12 20.99 -19.50 5.76
CA ASN A 12 20.59 -18.61 6.84
C ASN A 12 19.38 -17.77 6.40
N ALA A 13 18.29 -17.78 7.19
CA ALA A 13 17.06 -17.06 6.85
C ALA A 13 17.23 -15.53 6.85
N GLU A 14 18.04 -14.96 7.74
CA GLU A 14 18.27 -13.51 7.81
C GLU A 14 18.95 -13.02 6.53
N GLU A 15 20.02 -13.70 6.13
CA GLU A 15 20.79 -13.39 4.92
C GLU A 15 19.94 -13.58 3.66
N LEU A 16 19.25 -14.72 3.57
CA LEU A 16 18.43 -15.06 2.40
C LEU A 16 17.29 -14.06 2.17
N LEU A 17 16.69 -13.57 3.25
CA LEU A 17 15.56 -12.64 3.21
C LEU A 17 15.99 -11.17 3.19
N GLY A 18 17.29 -10.89 3.31
CA GLY A 18 17.85 -9.54 3.37
C GLY A 18 17.38 -8.77 4.61
N ILE A 19 17.22 -9.47 5.73
CA ILE A 19 16.81 -8.90 7.01
C ILE A 19 18.07 -8.51 7.79
N PRO A 20 18.17 -7.27 8.29
CA PRO A 20 19.33 -6.84 9.04
C PRO A 20 19.48 -7.65 10.34
N PRO A 21 20.72 -7.87 10.80
CA PRO A 21 20.99 -8.64 12.01
C PRO A 21 20.25 -8.04 13.22
N ASN A 22 19.77 -8.90 14.11
CA ASN A 22 18.99 -8.53 15.30
C ASN A 22 17.68 -7.77 15.00
N CYS A 23 17.17 -7.85 13.76
CA CYS A 23 15.88 -7.30 13.36
C CYS A 23 15.68 -5.81 13.75
N GLN A 24 16.75 -5.02 13.77
CA GLN A 24 16.73 -3.70 14.41
C GLN A 24 15.85 -2.68 13.67
N THR A 25 15.79 -2.80 12.34
CA THR A 25 15.09 -1.86 11.46
C THR A 25 14.12 -2.57 10.52
N CYS A 26 13.22 -1.77 9.95
CA CYS A 26 12.22 -2.23 8.99
C CYS A 26 12.85 -2.92 7.76
N SER A 27 12.23 -4.02 7.32
CA SER A 27 12.72 -4.83 6.20
C SER A 27 12.19 -4.40 4.82
N ALA A 28 11.28 -3.42 4.78
CA ALA A 28 10.81 -2.83 3.53
C ALA A 28 11.85 -1.92 2.89
N LYS A 29 11.82 -1.86 1.56
CA LYS A 29 12.55 -0.86 0.79
C LYS A 29 11.71 0.41 0.70
N ILE A 30 12.36 1.59 0.76
CA ILE A 30 11.69 2.87 0.49
C ILE A 30 11.29 2.96 -1.00
N LYS A 31 10.38 3.89 -1.36
CA LYS A 31 9.76 4.02 -2.71
C LYS A 31 10.72 3.96 -3.91
N ASN A 32 11.99 4.33 -3.74
CA ASN A 32 13.00 4.29 -4.81
C ASN A 32 13.73 2.93 -4.91
N GLY A 33 13.35 1.92 -4.13
CA GLY A 33 13.82 0.53 -4.24
C GLY A 33 15.29 0.26 -3.86
N THR A 34 16.10 1.30 -3.62
CA THR A 34 17.55 1.16 -3.44
C THR A 34 17.99 1.02 -1.98
N ARG A 35 17.21 1.51 -1.01
CA ARG A 35 17.59 1.50 0.41
C ARG A 35 16.53 0.84 1.28
N LEU A 36 16.96 0.17 2.35
CA LEU A 36 16.07 -0.34 3.39
C LEU A 36 15.55 0.82 4.25
N CYS A 37 14.33 0.67 4.73
CA CYS A 37 13.72 1.57 5.68
C CYS A 37 14.48 1.50 7.02
N ARG A 38 14.96 2.65 7.51
CA ARG A 38 15.72 2.73 8.77
C ARG A 38 14.84 2.88 10.01
N ASN A 39 13.52 2.77 9.88
CA ASN A 39 12.62 2.89 11.02
C ASN A 39 12.85 1.74 12.01
N PRO A 40 13.06 2.02 13.30
CA PRO A 40 13.31 1.00 14.29
C PRO A 40 12.07 0.13 14.50
N ILE A 41 12.29 -1.17 14.72
CA ILE A 41 11.23 -2.13 15.08
C ILE A 41 11.10 -2.22 16.60
N HIS A 42 9.90 -2.44 17.12
CA HIS A 42 9.65 -2.56 18.55
C HIS A 42 10.34 -3.80 19.14
N LYS A 43 10.90 -3.72 20.35
CA LYS A 43 11.67 -4.81 20.99
C LYS A 43 10.95 -6.16 20.99
N ASN A 44 9.66 -6.19 21.35
CA ASN A 44 8.86 -7.43 21.36
C ASN A 44 8.73 -8.05 19.97
N ASN A 45 8.63 -7.22 18.93
CA ASN A 45 8.56 -7.71 17.55
C ASN A 45 9.90 -8.26 17.08
N ARG A 46 11.02 -7.69 17.53
CA ARG A 46 12.37 -8.22 17.21
C ARG A 46 12.53 -9.64 17.75
N TYR A 47 12.21 -9.84 19.04
CA TYR A 47 12.27 -11.16 19.66
C TYR A 47 11.38 -12.19 18.94
N LYS A 48 10.13 -11.81 18.63
CA LYS A 48 9.23 -12.67 17.85
C LYS A 48 9.78 -12.97 16.46
N ALA A 49 10.32 -11.97 15.76
CA ALA A 49 10.91 -12.15 14.43
C ALA A 49 12.11 -13.10 14.45
N GLU A 50 12.99 -12.99 15.44
CA GLU A 50 14.13 -13.90 15.61
C GLU A 50 13.70 -15.37 15.79
N ILE A 51 12.63 -15.61 16.56
CA ILE A 51 12.05 -16.95 16.71
C ILE A 51 11.54 -17.47 15.36
N LEU A 52 10.78 -16.65 14.63
CA LEU A 52 10.22 -17.04 13.33
C LEU A 52 11.34 -17.33 12.31
N LEU A 53 12.40 -16.52 12.30
CA LEU A 53 13.56 -16.70 11.42
C LEU A 53 14.29 -18.03 11.65
N ARG A 54 14.37 -18.49 12.90
CA ARG A 54 14.93 -19.82 13.22
C ARG A 54 14.04 -20.97 12.77
N GLN A 55 12.71 -20.77 12.71
CA GLN A 55 11.74 -21.80 12.36
C GLN A 55 11.50 -21.93 10.84
N ILE A 56 11.62 -20.84 10.09
CA ILE A 56 11.38 -20.80 8.64
C ILE A 56 12.15 -21.89 7.87
N PRO A 57 13.46 -22.12 8.10
CA PRO A 57 14.23 -23.17 7.42
C PRO A 57 13.54 -24.54 7.50
N ALA A 58 13.11 -24.96 8.71
CA ALA A 58 12.47 -26.26 8.94
C ALA A 58 11.09 -26.41 8.28
N ILE A 59 10.38 -25.31 8.04
CA ILE A 59 9.00 -25.30 7.55
C ILE A 59 8.91 -24.97 6.05
N SER A 60 10.02 -24.53 5.45
CA SER A 60 10.09 -23.99 4.09
C SER A 60 9.64 -24.93 2.95
N ARG A 61 9.50 -26.25 3.19
CA ARG A 61 8.91 -27.20 2.23
C ARG A 61 7.38 -27.27 2.27
N ASN A 62 6.75 -26.75 3.33
CA ASN A 62 5.30 -26.68 3.46
C ASN A 62 4.83 -25.28 3.04
N PRO A 63 4.30 -25.10 1.82
CA PRO A 63 4.01 -23.78 1.27
C PRO A 63 2.96 -23.02 2.10
N ARG A 64 1.92 -23.71 2.59
CA ARG A 64 0.86 -23.10 3.40
C ARG A 64 1.38 -22.60 4.75
N LYS A 65 2.16 -23.43 5.46
CA LYS A 65 2.75 -23.02 6.74
C LYS A 65 3.81 -21.93 6.57
N LEU A 66 4.61 -22.01 5.50
CA LEU A 66 5.60 -21.01 5.16
C LEU A 66 4.93 -19.65 4.90
N GLU A 67 3.87 -19.61 4.10
CA GLU A 67 3.16 -18.37 3.79
C GLU A 67 2.62 -17.68 5.06
N LEU A 68 2.01 -18.44 5.98
CA LEU A 68 1.54 -17.92 7.26
C LEU A 68 2.69 -17.37 8.11
N MET A 69 3.80 -18.09 8.17
CA MET A 69 4.97 -17.68 8.94
C MET A 69 5.64 -16.42 8.36
N LEU A 70 5.69 -16.29 7.04
CA LEU A 70 6.19 -15.08 6.37
C LEU A 70 5.26 -13.88 6.61
N LYS A 71 3.93 -14.08 6.65
CA LYS A 71 2.97 -13.03 7.03
C LYS A 71 3.21 -12.55 8.46
N ASP A 72 3.38 -13.48 9.40
CA ASP A 72 3.69 -13.15 10.79
C ASP A 72 5.04 -12.43 10.94
N LEU A 73 6.04 -12.86 10.17
CA LEU A 73 7.35 -12.22 10.15
C LEU A 73 7.26 -10.79 9.59
N ALA A 74 6.51 -10.58 8.51
CA ALA A 74 6.26 -9.26 7.93
C ALA A 74 5.53 -8.35 8.93
N ALA A 75 4.55 -8.88 9.69
CA ALA A 75 3.86 -8.14 10.73
C ALA A 75 4.81 -7.62 11.83
N CYS A 76 5.86 -8.38 12.12
CA CYS A 76 6.86 -8.01 13.10
C CYS A 76 7.85 -6.97 12.54
N LEU A 77 8.28 -7.15 11.28
CA LEU A 77 9.40 -6.42 10.68
C LEU A 77 9.02 -5.20 9.84
N LEU A 78 7.74 -4.92 9.64
CA LEU A 78 7.28 -3.73 8.92
C LEU A 78 6.87 -2.63 9.88
N CYS A 79 7.34 -1.40 9.63
CA CYS A 79 7.04 -0.27 10.50
C CYS A 79 5.58 0.19 10.36
N ARG A 80 4.90 0.33 11.51
CA ARG A 80 3.45 0.59 11.63
C ARG A 80 2.93 1.85 10.93
N GLY A 81 3.79 2.84 10.71
CA GLY A 81 3.41 4.14 10.14
C GLY A 81 3.46 4.21 8.61
N VAL A 82 4.38 3.48 7.97
CA VAL A 82 4.69 3.67 6.54
C VAL A 82 4.42 2.42 5.71
N HIS A 83 4.84 1.25 6.19
CA HIS A 83 4.90 0.04 5.36
C HIS A 83 3.88 -1.03 5.75
N THR A 84 3.23 -0.93 6.92
CA THR A 84 2.14 -1.86 7.29
C THR A 84 0.77 -1.41 6.77
N LYS A 85 0.58 -0.10 6.53
CA LYS A 85 -0.68 0.45 6.00
C LYS A 85 -0.78 0.32 4.48
N ASP A 86 0.35 0.16 3.81
CA ASP A 86 0.43 0.04 2.36
C ASP A 86 0.40 -1.44 1.96
N ALA A 87 -0.78 -1.92 1.56
CA ALA A 87 -1.00 -3.30 1.15
C ALA A 87 -0.07 -3.74 0.01
N LEU A 88 0.37 -2.80 -0.84
CA LEU A 88 1.31 -3.05 -1.93
C LEU A 88 2.70 -3.40 -1.41
N HIS A 89 3.20 -2.67 -0.40
CA HIS A 89 4.52 -2.96 0.17
C HIS A 89 4.54 -4.29 0.91
N TRP A 90 3.44 -4.63 1.59
CA TRP A 90 3.29 -5.90 2.27
C TRP A 90 3.37 -7.08 1.29
N SER A 91 2.59 -7.04 0.20
CA SER A 91 2.58 -8.11 -0.80
C SER A 91 3.92 -8.24 -1.51
N LEU A 92 4.59 -7.13 -1.85
CA LEU A 92 5.91 -7.14 -2.48
C LEU A 92 7.00 -7.76 -1.59
N VAL A 93 6.99 -7.47 -0.29
CA VAL A 93 7.94 -8.06 0.66
C VAL A 93 7.74 -9.57 0.76
N LEU A 94 6.49 -10.01 0.92
CA LEU A 94 6.16 -11.44 0.96
C LEU A 94 6.56 -12.16 -0.32
N GLN A 95 6.18 -11.60 -1.48
CA GLN A 95 6.52 -12.20 -2.77
C GLN A 95 8.03 -12.34 -2.95
N ARG A 96 8.81 -11.31 -2.59
CA ARG A 96 10.28 -11.38 -2.63
C ARG A 96 10.82 -12.49 -1.74
N TRP A 97 10.33 -12.60 -0.51
CA TRP A 97 10.78 -13.61 0.44
C TRP A 97 10.44 -15.02 0.01
N THR A 98 9.20 -15.26 -0.46
CA THR A 98 8.78 -16.54 -1.03
C THR A 98 9.68 -16.94 -2.19
N ASN A 99 9.92 -16.03 -3.14
CA ASN A 99 10.78 -16.29 -4.29
C ASN A 99 12.24 -16.62 -3.88
N SER A 100 12.78 -15.95 -2.86
CA SER A 100 14.13 -16.24 -2.35
C SER A 100 14.21 -17.65 -1.76
N ILE A 101 13.23 -18.04 -0.96
CA ILE A 101 13.17 -19.37 -0.33
C ILE A 101 12.98 -20.47 -1.37
N GLU A 102 12.09 -20.28 -2.34
CA GLU A 102 11.89 -21.23 -3.43
C GLU A 102 13.18 -21.46 -4.23
N ARG A 103 13.90 -20.39 -4.59
CA ARG A 103 15.19 -20.49 -5.27
C ARG A 103 16.23 -21.21 -4.42
N ALA A 104 16.28 -20.96 -3.11
CA ALA A 104 17.20 -21.64 -2.21
C ALA A 104 16.90 -23.14 -2.11
N ASN A 105 15.63 -23.50 -1.97
CA ASN A 105 15.18 -24.88 -1.92
C ASN A 105 15.45 -25.63 -3.24
N GLN A 106 15.24 -24.98 -4.39
CA GLN A 106 15.59 -25.55 -5.69
C GLN A 106 17.10 -25.79 -5.85
N LYS A 107 17.95 -24.85 -5.38
CA LYS A 107 19.41 -25.03 -5.39
C LYS A 107 19.85 -26.21 -4.52
N GLU A 108 19.25 -26.39 -3.35
CA GLU A 108 19.54 -27.55 -2.50
C GLU A 108 19.13 -28.87 -3.11
N LEU A 109 17.93 -28.92 -3.71
CA LEU A 109 17.46 -30.12 -4.41
C LEU A 109 18.44 -30.51 -5.51
N LYS A 110 18.90 -29.54 -6.32
CA LYS A 110 19.91 -29.77 -7.37
C LYS A 110 21.25 -30.26 -6.81
N ARG A 111 21.72 -29.73 -5.68
CA ARG A 111 22.95 -30.19 -5.00
C ARG A 111 22.83 -31.63 -4.53
N LYS A 112 21.69 -32.02 -3.97
CA LYS A 112 21.46 -33.40 -3.49
C LYS A 112 21.25 -34.40 -4.62
N SER A 113 20.73 -33.96 -5.77
CA SER A 113 20.53 -34.83 -6.93
C SER A 113 21.77 -34.99 -7.81
N GLN A 114 22.83 -34.19 -7.58
CA GLN A 114 24.10 -34.38 -8.28
C GLN A 114 24.86 -35.55 -7.64
N PRO A 115 25.25 -36.59 -8.42
CA PRO A 115 26.13 -37.62 -7.91
C PRO A 115 27.47 -36.98 -7.48
N PRO A 116 28.14 -37.51 -6.45
CA PRO A 116 29.41 -36.98 -5.98
C PRO A 116 30.42 -37.03 -7.13
N TYR A 117 30.74 -35.87 -7.66
CA TYR A 117 31.70 -35.71 -8.74
C TYR A 117 33.11 -35.92 -8.16
N HIS A 118 33.65 -37.13 -8.31
CA HIS A 118 35.08 -37.37 -8.13
C HIS A 118 35.80 -36.63 -9.26
N GLY A 119 36.39 -35.48 -8.93
CA GLY A 119 37.05 -34.62 -9.91
C GLY A 119 38.22 -35.32 -10.60
N VAL A 120 38.16 -35.36 -11.92
CA VAL A 120 39.36 -35.28 -12.75
C VAL A 120 39.50 -33.79 -13.13
N PRO A 121 40.64 -33.14 -12.86
CA PRO A 121 40.86 -31.77 -13.26
C PRO A 121 41.18 -31.72 -14.76
N GLY A 122 40.31 -31.11 -15.57
CA GLY A 122 40.50 -31.05 -17.01
C GLY A 122 39.70 -29.95 -17.68
N GLU A 123 40.45 -28.92 -18.08
CA GLU A 123 40.25 -28.08 -19.27
C GLU A 123 39.06 -27.11 -19.32
N GLN A 124 39.45 -25.82 -19.27
CA GLN A 124 38.72 -24.69 -19.82
C GLN A 124 38.47 -24.94 -21.31
N GLN A 125 37.20 -24.89 -21.73
CA GLN A 125 36.86 -24.75 -23.14
C GLN A 125 36.05 -23.46 -23.34
N GLU A 126 36.74 -22.49 -23.91
CA GLU A 126 36.14 -21.38 -24.64
C GLU A 126 35.31 -21.94 -25.81
N SER A 127 34.13 -21.40 -26.04
CA SER A 127 33.42 -21.58 -27.31
C SER A 127 32.79 -20.26 -27.74
N LYS A 128 33.57 -19.52 -28.54
CA LYS A 128 33.09 -18.63 -29.61
C LYS A 128 32.43 -19.47 -30.71
N HIS A 129 31.31 -19.00 -31.25
CA HIS A 129 30.85 -19.06 -32.66
C HIS A 129 29.42 -18.47 -32.64
N GLY A 130 28.94 -17.62 -33.56
CA GLY A 130 29.39 -17.34 -34.91
C GLY A 130 28.25 -17.66 -35.89
N PHE A 131 27.64 -16.61 -36.47
CA PHE A 131 27.09 -16.53 -37.84
C PHE A 131 25.87 -17.40 -38.26
N THR A 132 24.82 -16.78 -38.82
CA THR A 132 24.52 -16.71 -40.28
C THR A 132 23.20 -15.98 -40.57
N ASP A 133 23.26 -15.00 -41.47
CA ASP A 133 22.16 -14.52 -42.32
C ASP A 133 21.97 -15.44 -43.54
N ALA A 134 20.73 -15.62 -44.02
CA ALA A 134 20.45 -15.95 -45.42
C ALA A 134 18.98 -15.73 -45.84
N HIS A 135 18.81 -14.89 -46.88
CA HIS A 135 17.87 -14.92 -48.02
C HIS A 135 16.70 -15.91 -48.09
N THR A 136 15.53 -15.42 -48.57
CA THR A 136 14.86 -16.02 -49.75
C THR A 136 14.00 -15.01 -50.54
N GLN A 137 14.17 -15.02 -51.86
CA GLN A 137 13.36 -14.37 -52.90
C GLN A 137 12.06 -15.15 -53.17
N THR A 138 11.02 -14.50 -53.71
CA THR A 138 10.30 -15.01 -54.90
C THR A 138 9.41 -13.93 -55.51
N GLY A 139 9.62 -13.65 -56.79
CA GLY A 139 8.73 -12.86 -57.64
C GLY A 139 7.83 -13.75 -58.52
N SER A 140 6.86 -13.12 -59.17
CA SER A 140 6.17 -13.53 -60.40
C SER A 140 5.11 -12.45 -60.67
N GLY A 141 5.04 -11.72 -61.78
CA GLY A 141 5.23 -12.13 -63.18
C GLY A 141 3.88 -12.00 -63.89
N PHE A 142 3.67 -10.88 -64.59
CA PHE A 142 2.49 -10.58 -65.42
C PHE A 142 2.27 -11.64 -66.51
N THR A 143 1.02 -11.93 -66.89
CA THR A 143 0.71 -12.20 -68.31
C THR A 143 -0.74 -11.85 -68.67
N ARG A 144 -0.85 -11.03 -69.72
CA ARG A 144 -2.04 -10.68 -70.51
C ARG A 144 -2.21 -11.72 -71.63
N PRO A 145 -3.44 -12.14 -71.98
CA PRO A 145 -3.68 -12.73 -73.30
C PRO A 145 -4.67 -11.90 -74.14
N GLN A 146 -4.29 -11.71 -75.40
CA GLN A 146 -5.18 -11.31 -76.51
C GLN A 146 -5.92 -12.53 -77.06
N ALA A 147 -7.13 -12.27 -77.59
CA ALA A 147 -7.94 -13.15 -78.45
C ALA A 147 -7.24 -13.40 -79.83
N PRO A 148 -7.69 -14.32 -80.71
CA PRO A 148 -9.03 -14.26 -81.37
C PRO A 148 -9.64 -15.59 -81.90
N GLY A 149 -10.89 -15.50 -82.42
CA GLY A 149 -11.47 -16.35 -83.49
C GLY A 149 -12.42 -17.47 -83.02
N SER A 150 -13.76 -17.30 -83.12
CA SER A 150 -14.69 -17.81 -84.17
C SER A 150 -15.02 -19.31 -83.95
N GLU A 151 -16.25 -19.84 -83.95
CA GLU A 151 -17.52 -19.51 -84.61
C GLU A 151 -18.68 -20.28 -83.92
N THR A 152 -19.87 -19.70 -84.03
CA THR A 152 -21.23 -20.27 -84.14
C THR A 152 -21.83 -21.30 -83.14
N SER A 153 -23.06 -20.97 -82.76
CA SER A 153 -24.17 -21.82 -82.29
C SER A 153 -24.38 -21.95 -80.77
N GLY A 154 -25.19 -21.05 -80.21
CA GLY A 154 -25.73 -21.17 -78.86
C GLY A 154 -26.34 -19.90 -78.26
N THR A 155 -27.00 -19.05 -79.06
CA THR A 155 -27.44 -17.69 -78.69
C THR A 155 -28.50 -17.61 -77.57
N SER A 156 -29.07 -18.72 -77.10
CA SER A 156 -30.07 -18.70 -76.02
C SER A 156 -29.49 -18.86 -74.61
N ALA A 157 -28.37 -19.56 -74.43
CA ALA A 157 -27.80 -19.82 -73.10
C ALA A 157 -26.87 -18.70 -72.61
N GLN A 158 -26.30 -17.92 -73.53
CA GLN A 158 -25.37 -16.83 -73.21
C GLN A 158 -26.08 -15.56 -72.72
N ASP A 159 -27.24 -15.23 -73.30
CA ASP A 159 -28.09 -14.12 -72.85
C ASP A 159 -28.62 -14.34 -71.44
N GLU A 160 -29.01 -15.57 -71.10
CA GLU A 160 -29.48 -15.87 -69.75
C GLU A 160 -28.36 -15.82 -68.71
N LYS A 161 -27.13 -16.17 -69.09
CA LYS A 161 -25.96 -16.04 -68.22
C LYS A 161 -25.61 -14.57 -67.98
N GLN A 162 -25.66 -13.71 -69.00
CA GLN A 162 -25.45 -12.27 -68.87
C GLN A 162 -26.54 -11.60 -68.01
N ARG A 163 -27.80 -12.04 -68.16
CA ARG A 163 -28.93 -11.52 -67.36
C ARG A 163 -28.77 -11.86 -65.87
N ARG A 164 -28.37 -13.09 -65.55
CA ARG A 164 -28.08 -13.53 -64.16
C ARG A 164 -26.85 -12.85 -63.56
N GLU A 165 -25.88 -12.46 -64.38
CA GLU A 165 -24.69 -11.74 -63.93
C GLU A 165 -24.99 -10.26 -63.65
N PHE A 166 -25.83 -9.64 -64.49
CA PHE A 166 -26.35 -8.30 -64.25
C PHE A 166 -27.23 -8.23 -62.99
N GLU A 167 -28.12 -9.19 -62.77
CA GLU A 167 -28.90 -9.29 -61.52
C GLU A 167 -28.00 -9.45 -60.29
N ARG A 168 -26.97 -10.30 -60.35
CA ARG A 168 -26.00 -10.45 -59.25
C ARG A 168 -25.22 -9.17 -58.98
N GLN A 169 -24.84 -8.41 -60.01
CA GLN A 169 -24.18 -7.12 -59.83
C GLN A 169 -25.11 -6.06 -59.24
N GLN A 170 -26.39 -6.05 -59.63
CA GLN A 170 -27.39 -5.17 -59.01
C GLN A 170 -27.64 -5.53 -57.55
N GLU A 171 -27.77 -6.82 -57.23
CA GLU A 171 -27.95 -7.30 -55.86
C GLU A 171 -26.74 -6.96 -54.98
N ALA A 172 -25.53 -7.18 -55.48
CA ALA A 172 -24.29 -6.83 -54.79
C ALA A 172 -24.17 -5.32 -54.53
N LYS A 173 -24.59 -4.47 -55.47
CA LYS A 173 -24.63 -3.01 -55.28
C LYS A 173 -25.63 -2.61 -54.20
N ARG A 174 -26.83 -3.22 -54.19
CA ARG A 174 -27.83 -2.97 -53.14
C ARG A 174 -27.35 -3.40 -51.76
N GLN A 175 -26.68 -4.55 -51.65
CA GLN A 175 -26.11 -5.01 -50.38
C GLN A 175 -24.98 -4.10 -49.89
N ALA A 176 -24.08 -3.66 -50.78
CA ALA A 176 -23.00 -2.74 -50.43
C ALA A 176 -23.53 -1.37 -49.95
N GLU A 177 -24.62 -0.88 -50.54
CA GLU A 177 -25.27 0.37 -50.12
C GLU A 177 -25.91 0.25 -48.73
N LEU A 178 -26.64 -0.84 -48.49
CA LEU A 178 -27.23 -1.17 -47.18
C LEU A 178 -26.17 -1.30 -46.08
N GLU A 179 -25.03 -1.95 -46.37
CA GLU A 179 -23.94 -2.10 -45.42
C GLU A 179 -23.27 -0.76 -45.11
N ARG A 180 -23.09 0.09 -46.13
CA ARG A 180 -22.55 1.45 -45.94
C ARG A 180 -23.49 2.34 -45.12
N GLU A 181 -24.81 2.22 -45.30
CA GLU A 181 -25.79 2.90 -44.46
C GLU A 181 -25.74 2.41 -43.02
N ARG A 182 -25.67 1.09 -42.79
CA ARG A 182 -25.52 0.51 -41.45
C ARG A 182 -24.27 1.02 -40.74
N GLN A 183 -23.11 1.00 -41.39
CA GLN A 183 -21.86 1.49 -40.82
C GLN A 183 -21.95 2.99 -40.48
N LYS A 184 -22.61 3.79 -41.34
CA LYS A 184 -22.80 5.23 -41.10
C LYS A 184 -23.76 5.50 -39.94
N ALA A 185 -24.81 4.69 -39.78
CA ALA A 185 -25.73 4.79 -38.65
C ALA A 185 -25.05 4.39 -37.33
N GLU A 186 -24.25 3.32 -37.34
CA GLU A 186 -23.52 2.86 -36.17
C GLU A 186 -22.45 3.87 -35.72
N ALA A 187 -21.70 4.45 -36.66
CA ALA A 187 -20.73 5.52 -36.37
C ALA A 187 -21.40 6.76 -35.77
N ARG A 188 -22.60 7.13 -36.23
CA ARG A 188 -23.38 8.24 -35.64
C ARG A 188 -23.85 7.92 -34.22
N ALA A 189 -24.33 6.70 -33.98
CA ALA A 189 -24.76 6.27 -32.66
C ALA A 189 -23.60 6.26 -31.65
N GLN A 190 -22.43 5.79 -32.06
CA GLN A 190 -21.22 5.80 -31.22
C GLN A 190 -20.78 7.23 -30.89
N ALA A 191 -20.78 8.15 -31.87
CA ALA A 191 -20.44 9.54 -31.64
C ALA A 191 -21.43 10.23 -30.68
N GLU A 192 -22.73 9.94 -30.79
CA GLU A 192 -23.74 10.50 -29.88
C GLU A 192 -23.56 9.98 -28.44
N GLU A 193 -23.28 8.69 -28.27
CA GLU A 193 -23.04 8.09 -26.96
C GLU A 193 -21.77 8.64 -26.31
N GLU A 194 -20.68 8.80 -27.06
CA GLU A 194 -19.45 9.42 -26.53
C GLU A 194 -19.70 10.86 -26.07
N THR A 195 -20.49 11.62 -26.83
CA THR A 195 -20.84 13.00 -26.47
C THR A 195 -21.68 13.04 -25.18
N ARG A 196 -22.64 12.13 -25.04
CA ARG A 196 -23.43 11.98 -23.79
C ARG A 196 -22.56 11.58 -22.61
N GLN A 197 -21.60 10.69 -22.80
CA GLN A 197 -20.71 10.24 -21.75
C GLN A 197 -19.79 11.37 -21.27
N ARG A 198 -19.24 12.17 -22.20
CA ARG A 198 -18.46 13.37 -21.86
C ARG A 198 -19.27 14.40 -21.08
N GLN A 199 -20.53 14.66 -21.48
CA GLN A 199 -21.41 15.58 -20.75
C GLN A 199 -21.70 15.11 -19.32
N ARG A 200 -21.91 13.80 -19.10
CA ARG A 200 -22.11 13.25 -17.74
C ARG A 200 -20.85 13.39 -16.88
N GLN A 201 -19.68 13.13 -17.45
CA GLN A 201 -18.42 13.30 -16.73
C GLN A 201 -18.17 14.76 -16.36
N GLU A 202 -18.45 15.69 -17.26
CA GLU A 202 -18.29 17.13 -17.00
C GLU A 202 -19.28 17.63 -15.92
N GLN A 203 -20.55 17.19 -15.96
CA GLN A 203 -21.51 17.51 -14.90
C GLN A 203 -21.07 16.96 -13.54
N SER A 204 -20.61 15.71 -13.49
CA SER A 204 -20.12 15.10 -12.24
C SER A 204 -18.91 15.83 -11.68
N ALA A 205 -17.97 16.26 -12.53
CA ALA A 205 -16.80 17.02 -12.09
C ALA A 205 -17.19 18.40 -11.54
N ARG A 206 -18.12 19.10 -12.20
CA ARG A 206 -18.64 20.39 -11.72
C ARG A 206 -19.36 20.28 -10.38
N GLU A 207 -20.12 19.20 -10.17
CA GLU A 207 -20.80 18.96 -8.90
C GLU A 207 -19.81 18.62 -7.78
N GLU A 208 -18.78 17.82 -8.05
CA GLU A 208 -17.72 17.53 -7.09
C GLU A 208 -16.96 18.80 -6.67
N ASP A 209 -16.63 19.67 -7.63
CA ASP A 209 -15.99 20.96 -7.36
C ASP A 209 -16.87 21.89 -6.53
N ARG A 210 -18.19 21.93 -6.80
CA ARG A 210 -19.16 22.68 -5.99
C ARG A 210 -19.19 22.16 -4.55
N CYS A 211 -19.29 20.85 -4.36
CA CYS A 211 -19.27 20.24 -3.01
C CYS A 211 -17.95 20.49 -2.28
N ARG A 212 -16.81 20.48 -2.97
CA ARG A 212 -15.51 20.85 -2.37
C ARG A 212 -15.48 22.33 -1.97
N GLY A 213 -16.03 23.21 -2.79
CA GLY A 213 -16.14 24.64 -2.49
C GLY A 213 -16.97 24.92 -1.24
N GLU A 214 -18.14 24.30 -1.13
CA GLU A 214 -19.04 24.43 0.03
C GLU A 214 -18.40 23.90 1.32
N ARG A 215 -17.69 22.76 1.27
CA ARG A 215 -16.94 22.24 2.43
C ARG A 215 -15.86 23.22 2.90
N ARG A 216 -15.10 23.81 1.98
CA ARG A 216 -14.07 24.80 2.31
C ARG A 216 -14.69 26.05 2.94
N GLN A 217 -15.83 26.50 2.45
CA GLN A 217 -16.55 27.64 3.03
C GLN A 217 -17.04 27.32 4.44
N GLN A 218 -17.65 26.15 4.66
CA GLN A 218 -18.06 25.72 6.01
C GLN A 218 -16.88 25.60 6.98
N GLU A 219 -15.75 25.03 6.55
CA GLU A 219 -14.53 24.97 7.37
C GLU A 219 -13.97 26.36 7.70
N SER A 220 -14.10 27.33 6.79
CA SER A 220 -13.65 28.71 7.00
C SER A 220 -14.57 29.54 7.90
N ALA A 221 -15.87 29.20 7.95
CA ALA A 221 -16.89 29.89 8.72
C ALA A 221 -16.98 29.45 10.19
N LYS A 222 -16.39 28.30 10.56
CA LYS A 222 -16.27 27.89 11.96
C LYS A 222 -15.37 28.88 12.70
N PRO A 223 -15.83 29.46 13.84
CA PRO A 223 -15.00 30.38 14.61
C PRO A 223 -13.72 29.65 15.03
N LYS A 224 -12.58 30.12 14.51
CA LYS A 224 -11.25 29.56 14.84
C LYS A 224 -11.04 29.76 16.33
N VAL A 225 -11.30 28.73 17.13
CA VAL A 225 -10.96 28.74 18.56
C VAL A 225 -9.47 29.08 18.65
N SER A 226 -9.15 30.18 19.32
CA SER A 226 -7.78 30.62 19.52
C SER A 226 -7.03 29.58 20.36
N TRP A 227 -5.72 29.49 20.15
CA TRP A 227 -4.89 28.53 20.90
C TRP A 227 -4.87 28.88 22.39
N GLU A 228 -4.94 30.17 22.72
CA GLU A 228 -5.05 30.69 24.08
C GLU A 228 -6.31 30.16 24.77
N LEU A 229 -7.47 30.25 24.11
CA LEU A 229 -8.73 29.77 24.67
C LEU A 229 -8.72 28.24 24.83
N SER A 230 -8.21 27.52 23.82
CA SER A 230 -8.09 26.05 23.89
C SER A 230 -7.20 25.60 25.05
N TRP A 231 -6.10 26.32 25.28
CA TRP A 231 -5.16 26.02 26.37
C TRP A 231 -5.75 26.32 27.74
N GLU A 232 -6.47 27.43 27.89
CA GLU A 232 -7.11 27.78 29.16
C GLU A 232 -8.25 26.81 29.51
N LEU A 233 -9.07 26.43 28.53
CA LEU A 233 -10.11 25.40 28.73
C LEU A 233 -9.51 24.07 29.19
N TYR A 234 -8.41 23.62 28.56
CA TYR A 234 -7.69 22.42 28.99
C TYR A 234 -7.20 22.53 30.44
N ARG A 235 -6.65 23.68 30.85
CA ARG A 235 -6.16 23.89 32.22
C ARG A 235 -7.30 23.83 33.24
N ILE A 236 -8.43 24.46 32.93
CA ILE A 236 -9.63 24.44 33.77
C ILE A 236 -10.14 23.00 33.91
N GLN A 237 -10.33 22.29 32.79
CA GLN A 237 -10.77 20.90 32.80
C GLN A 237 -9.81 20.01 33.59
N ARG A 238 -8.50 20.17 33.39
CA ARG A 238 -7.49 19.41 34.14
C ARG A 238 -7.56 19.69 35.63
N THR A 239 -7.74 20.94 36.02
CA THR A 239 -7.90 21.31 37.43
C THR A 239 -9.15 20.67 38.03
N ASN A 240 -10.27 20.69 37.28
CA ASN A 240 -11.52 20.08 37.70
C ASN A 240 -11.42 18.56 37.79
N PHE A 241 -10.79 17.92 36.80
CA PHE A 241 -10.53 16.48 36.77
C PHE A 241 -9.69 16.03 37.98
N LEU A 242 -8.65 16.79 38.32
CA LEU A 242 -7.83 16.51 39.49
C LEU A 242 -8.60 16.68 40.82
N ARG A 243 -9.69 17.44 40.85
CA ARG A 243 -10.54 17.63 42.03
C ARG A 243 -11.63 16.57 42.17
N LEU A 244 -11.81 15.68 41.20
CA LEU A 244 -12.82 14.63 41.28
C LEU A 244 -12.49 13.65 42.42
N PRO A 245 -13.50 13.23 43.21
CA PRO A 245 -13.29 12.25 44.27
C PRO A 245 -12.89 10.89 43.68
N SER A 246 -12.11 10.11 44.43
CA SER A 246 -11.68 8.76 44.04
C SER A 246 -12.85 7.79 43.86
N SER A 247 -14.01 8.09 44.46
CA SER A 247 -15.27 7.37 44.32
C SER A 247 -16.07 7.72 43.05
N THR A 248 -15.54 8.58 42.16
CA THR A 248 -16.24 8.97 40.93
C THR A 248 -16.42 7.75 40.00
N PRO A 249 -17.63 7.51 39.47
CA PRO A 249 -17.87 6.43 38.50
C PRO A 249 -17.01 6.56 37.24
N ALA A 250 -16.56 5.42 36.69
CA ALA A 250 -15.69 5.39 35.51
C ALA A 250 -16.28 6.14 34.29
N SER A 251 -17.59 6.03 34.05
CA SER A 251 -18.26 6.75 32.96
C SER A 251 -18.15 8.28 33.08
N LYS A 252 -18.20 8.82 34.31
CA LYS A 252 -17.99 10.24 34.58
C LYS A 252 -16.52 10.64 34.49
N LEU A 253 -15.61 9.74 34.84
CA LEU A 253 -14.16 9.97 34.73
C LEU A 253 -13.71 10.07 33.26
N THR A 254 -14.16 9.17 32.39
CA THR A 254 -13.82 9.20 30.95
C THR A 254 -14.31 10.48 30.27
N GLN A 255 -15.50 10.97 30.66
CA GLN A 255 -16.06 12.23 30.16
C GLN A 255 -15.34 13.47 30.70
N ALA A 256 -14.90 13.42 31.96
CA ALA A 256 -14.24 14.55 32.62
C ALA A 256 -12.72 14.64 32.34
N MET A 257 -12.14 13.62 31.70
CA MET A 257 -10.72 13.59 31.40
C MET A 257 -10.34 14.71 30.40
N PRO A 258 -9.40 15.60 30.74
CA PRO A 258 -9.07 16.74 29.90
C PRO A 258 -8.42 16.28 28.59
N ARG A 259 -8.95 16.68 27.43
CA ARG A 259 -8.35 16.28 26.14
C ARG A 259 -7.51 17.43 25.59
N PRO A 260 -6.19 17.24 25.36
CA PRO A 260 -5.32 18.26 24.78
C PRO A 260 -5.54 18.34 23.25
N LEU A 261 -6.72 18.78 22.82
CA LEU A 261 -7.13 18.89 21.42
C LEU A 261 -7.64 20.30 21.12
N ARG A 262 -7.47 20.77 19.88
CA ARG A 262 -8.12 22.01 19.44
C ARG A 262 -9.58 21.72 19.09
N GLY A 263 -10.52 22.36 19.79
CA GLY A 263 -11.96 22.17 19.55
C GLY A 263 -12.53 20.90 20.18
N PHE A 264 -12.38 20.76 21.50
CA PHE A 264 -12.86 19.66 22.35
C PHE A 264 -14.29 19.15 22.05
N HIS A 265 -15.18 20.02 21.55
CA HIS A 265 -16.59 19.72 21.34
C HIS A 265 -16.92 19.04 20.02
N GLU A 266 -16.04 19.09 19.00
CA GLU A 266 -16.42 18.68 17.64
C GLU A 266 -15.79 17.35 17.19
N ASN A 267 -14.73 16.89 17.87
CA ASN A 267 -13.90 15.79 17.39
C ASN A 267 -13.68 14.76 18.51
N HIS A 268 -14.63 13.84 18.69
CA HIS A 268 -14.40 12.60 19.45
C HIS A 268 -13.45 11.68 18.67
N LEU A 269 -12.19 12.08 18.56
CA LEU A 269 -11.16 11.24 17.94
C LEU A 269 -10.78 10.13 18.93
N PRO A 270 -10.79 8.86 18.49
CA PRO A 270 -10.32 7.78 19.34
C PRO A 270 -8.80 7.90 19.55
N PRO A 271 -8.25 7.44 20.69
CA PRO A 271 -6.84 7.62 21.04
C PRO A 271 -5.85 6.88 20.12
N GLN A 272 -6.39 6.06 19.21
CA GLN A 272 -5.65 5.28 18.21
C GLN A 272 -5.69 5.92 16.81
N ASP A 273 -6.43 7.01 16.62
CA ASP A 273 -6.48 7.75 15.35
C ASP A 273 -5.18 8.56 15.16
N GLU A 274 -4.62 8.52 13.96
CA GLU A 274 -3.44 9.32 13.62
C GLU A 274 -3.73 10.83 13.72
N ARG A 275 -4.98 11.24 13.43
CA ARG A 275 -5.44 12.62 13.60
C ARG A 275 -5.42 13.05 15.07
N PHE A 276 -5.71 12.13 15.99
CA PHE A 276 -5.60 12.41 17.43
C PHE A 276 -4.16 12.74 17.80
N GLU A 277 -3.20 11.93 17.36
CA GLU A 277 -1.79 12.18 17.65
C GLU A 277 -1.29 13.52 17.08
N GLN A 278 -1.72 13.87 15.87
CA GLN A 278 -1.36 15.13 15.21
C GLN A 278 -1.95 16.34 15.95
N GLU A 279 -3.23 16.27 16.34
CA GLU A 279 -3.90 17.33 17.10
C GLU A 279 -3.29 17.53 18.48
N VAL A 280 -2.99 16.44 19.21
CA VAL A 280 -2.28 16.51 20.49
C VAL A 280 -0.89 17.12 20.31
N ALA A 281 -0.18 16.76 19.24
CA ALA A 281 1.11 17.34 18.93
C ALA A 281 1.01 18.84 18.63
N ALA A 282 0.05 19.24 17.82
CA ALA A 282 -0.22 20.64 17.51
C ALA A 282 -0.59 21.43 18.77
N PHE A 283 -1.42 20.85 19.65
CA PHE A 283 -1.85 21.45 20.90
C PHE A 283 -0.69 21.81 21.82
N PHE A 284 0.23 20.87 22.05
CA PHE A 284 1.40 21.16 22.88
C PHE A 284 2.41 22.08 22.19
N LYS A 285 2.60 21.97 20.87
CA LYS A 285 3.54 22.84 20.12
C LYS A 285 3.10 24.29 20.06
N ASN A 286 1.79 24.54 19.94
CA ASN A 286 1.21 25.89 19.87
C ASN A 286 0.86 26.46 21.26
N LYS A 287 1.52 25.96 22.30
CA LYS A 287 1.31 26.46 23.66
C LYS A 287 1.67 27.95 23.75
N PRO A 288 0.77 28.83 24.27
CA PRO A 288 1.06 30.24 24.43
C PRO A 288 2.32 30.51 25.27
N GLY A 289 3.12 31.49 24.86
CA GLY A 289 4.32 31.94 25.58
C GLY A 289 5.52 30.98 25.49
N VAL A 290 5.54 30.10 24.48
CA VAL A 290 6.68 29.25 24.16
C VAL A 290 7.22 29.66 22.79
N ASP A 291 8.47 30.12 22.76
CA ASP A 291 9.22 30.25 21.52
C ASP A 291 9.97 28.94 21.26
N LEU A 292 9.61 28.23 20.18
CA LEU A 292 10.33 27.01 19.75
C LEU A 292 11.44 27.32 18.73
N GLY A 293 11.55 28.56 18.25
CA GLY A 293 12.56 28.99 17.30
C GLY A 293 13.96 29.03 17.91
N THR A 294 14.06 29.40 19.19
CA THR A 294 15.33 29.47 19.93
C THR A 294 15.66 28.18 20.69
N GLU A 295 16.96 27.87 20.82
CA GLU A 295 17.42 26.69 21.57
C GLU A 295 17.07 26.77 23.07
N ALA A 296 17.21 27.95 23.67
CA ALA A 296 16.79 28.21 25.04
C ALA A 296 15.27 27.99 25.23
N GLY A 297 14.47 28.43 24.25
CA GLY A 297 13.03 28.22 24.22
C GLY A 297 12.64 26.73 24.11
N ARG A 298 13.29 25.98 23.21
CA ARG A 298 13.13 24.51 23.10
C ARG A 298 13.51 23.78 24.38
N ASN A 299 14.61 24.15 25.03
CA ASN A 299 15.04 23.55 26.30
C ASN A 299 14.07 23.87 27.45
N SER A 300 13.59 25.11 27.53
CA SER A 300 12.55 25.51 28.49
C SER A 300 11.24 24.75 28.27
N PHE A 301 10.86 24.55 27.01
CA PHE A 301 9.69 23.77 26.63
C PHE A 301 9.83 22.30 27.01
N ARG A 302 10.94 21.64 26.66
CA ARG A 302 11.24 20.25 27.04
C ARG A 302 11.16 20.07 28.56
N LYS A 303 11.78 20.98 29.33
CA LYS A 303 11.74 20.94 30.81
C LYS A 303 10.30 21.06 31.34
N ARG A 304 9.48 21.95 30.77
CA ARG A 304 8.08 22.13 31.16
C ARG A 304 7.19 20.95 30.77
N LEU A 305 7.31 20.41 29.55
CA LEU A 305 6.54 19.23 29.12
C LEU A 305 6.90 18.02 29.98
N LYS A 306 8.20 17.78 30.20
CA LYS A 306 8.70 16.66 31.01
C LYS A 306 8.23 16.76 32.46
N LEU A 307 8.42 17.91 33.11
CA LEU A 307 8.15 18.02 34.55
C LEU A 307 6.67 18.24 34.90
N LYS A 308 5.88 18.95 34.08
CA LYS A 308 4.52 19.35 34.48
C LYS A 308 3.40 18.57 33.80
N GLU A 309 3.58 18.22 32.53
CA GLU A 309 2.53 17.55 31.76
C GLU A 309 2.74 16.04 31.73
N SER A 310 3.96 15.56 31.45
CA SER A 310 4.22 14.11 31.34
C SER A 310 4.00 13.36 32.66
N LEU A 311 4.34 13.98 33.79
CA LEU A 311 4.04 13.41 35.12
C LEU A 311 2.53 13.40 35.43
N GLY A 312 1.76 14.33 34.85
CA GLY A 312 0.30 14.37 35.02
C GLY A 312 -0.44 13.33 34.17
N TRP A 313 0.18 12.88 33.08
CA TRP A 313 -0.36 11.92 32.13
C TRP A 313 0.21 10.51 32.29
N HIS A 314 1.04 10.27 33.30
CA HIS A 314 1.59 8.94 33.56
C HIS A 314 0.47 7.97 33.99
N SER A 315 0.39 6.81 33.33
CA SER A 315 -0.61 5.77 33.62
C SER A 315 -0.66 5.41 35.11
N ASP A 316 0.50 5.17 35.74
CA ASP A 316 0.57 4.89 37.18
C ASP A 316 -0.03 5.99 38.06
N LYS A 317 0.11 7.26 37.68
CA LYS A 317 -0.46 8.38 38.45
C LYS A 317 -1.97 8.44 38.29
N ILE A 318 -2.50 8.12 37.11
CA ILE A 318 -3.94 8.04 36.87
C ILE A 318 -4.53 6.86 37.64
N VAL A 319 -3.88 5.68 37.59
CA VAL A 319 -4.32 4.48 38.32
C VAL A 319 -4.25 4.66 39.83
N GLN A 320 -3.19 5.27 40.36
CA GLN A 320 -3.07 5.59 41.79
C GLN A 320 -4.16 6.55 42.27
N ARG A 321 -4.51 7.55 41.45
CA ARG A 321 -5.51 8.57 41.83
C ARG A 321 -6.94 8.04 41.75
N PHE A 322 -7.19 7.09 40.87
CA PHE A 322 -8.52 6.53 40.64
C PHE A 322 -8.48 4.98 40.67
N PRO A 323 -8.30 4.38 41.86
CA PRO A 323 -8.12 2.93 42.00
C PRO A 323 -9.35 2.11 41.57
N HIS A 324 -10.53 2.73 41.57
CA HIS A 324 -11.83 2.13 41.26
C HIS A 324 -12.28 2.29 39.80
N LEU A 325 -11.42 2.76 38.89
CA LEU A 325 -11.74 2.77 37.46
C LEU A 325 -12.04 1.33 37.03
N THR A 326 -13.27 1.06 36.59
CA THR A 326 -13.67 -0.24 36.02
C THR A 326 -13.10 -0.42 34.60
N ASP A 327 -12.95 0.68 33.87
CA ASP A 327 -12.35 0.73 32.53
C ASP A 327 -10.91 1.26 32.60
N LYS A 328 -10.05 0.56 33.35
CA LYS A 328 -8.63 0.94 33.50
C LYS A 328 -7.94 0.96 32.14
N ASP A 329 -8.33 0.06 31.25
CA ASP A 329 -7.68 -0.13 29.96
C ASP A 329 -7.88 1.07 29.05
N GLU A 330 -9.08 1.66 28.95
CA GLU A 330 -9.30 2.83 28.12
C GLU A 330 -8.54 4.07 28.65
N ALA A 331 -8.60 4.32 29.96
CA ALA A 331 -7.90 5.45 30.57
C ALA A 331 -6.37 5.31 30.47
N ILE A 332 -5.84 4.11 30.71
CA ILE A 332 -4.41 3.79 30.53
C ILE A 332 -4.03 3.95 29.06
N LEU A 333 -4.84 3.47 28.12
CA LEU A 333 -4.59 3.59 26.70
C LEU A 333 -4.55 5.05 26.25
N PHE A 334 -5.50 5.87 26.69
CA PHE A 334 -5.48 7.31 26.41
C PHE A 334 -4.24 7.99 26.99
N ALA A 335 -3.94 7.74 28.27
CA ALA A 335 -2.79 8.30 28.95
C ALA A 335 -1.48 7.93 28.23
N ASN A 336 -1.34 6.67 27.84
CA ASN A 336 -0.21 6.17 27.06
C ASN A 336 -0.13 6.81 25.67
N SER A 337 -1.24 7.02 24.98
CA SER A 337 -1.28 7.72 23.70
C SER A 337 -0.79 9.17 23.83
N VAL A 338 -1.29 9.93 24.81
CA VAL A 338 -0.84 11.31 25.09
C VAL A 338 0.65 11.33 25.47
N MET A 339 1.10 10.40 26.32
CA MET A 339 2.50 10.28 26.73
C MET A 339 3.44 9.93 25.57
N SER A 340 2.99 9.04 24.68
CA SER A 340 3.71 8.69 23.45
C SER A 340 3.89 9.93 22.56
N VAL A 341 2.84 10.72 22.37
CA VAL A 341 2.91 11.97 21.59
C VAL A 341 3.86 12.98 22.24
N ILE A 342 3.73 13.21 23.56
CA ILE A 342 4.64 14.09 24.33
C ILE A 342 6.10 13.65 24.17
N THR A 343 6.37 12.35 24.26
CA THR A 343 7.72 11.78 24.09
C THR A 343 8.27 12.03 22.70
N ARG A 344 7.45 11.84 21.64
CA ARG A 344 7.85 12.14 20.26
C ARG A 344 8.09 13.62 20.02
N ILE A 345 7.29 14.51 20.60
CA ILE A 345 7.54 15.96 20.51
C ILE A 345 8.91 16.29 21.13
N MET A 346 9.19 15.77 22.33
CA MET A 346 10.46 16.03 23.01
C MET A 346 11.69 15.52 22.24
N ALA A 347 11.55 14.40 21.53
CA ALA A 347 12.62 13.82 20.72
C ALA A 347 12.88 14.56 19.40
N ASN A 348 11.90 15.31 18.88
CA ASN A 348 11.95 16.00 17.58
C ASN A 348 12.13 17.52 17.68
N LEU A 349 11.99 18.11 18.86
CA LEU A 349 12.54 19.43 19.21
C LEU A 349 14.02 19.29 19.48
#